data_AF-A0A6J4DYL3-F1
#
_entry.id   AF-A0A6J4DYL3-F1
#
_cell.length_a   1.000
_cell.length_b   1.000
_cell.length_c   1.000
_cell.angle_alpha   90.00
_cell.angle_beta   90.00
_cell.angle_gamma   90.00
#
_symmetry.space_group_name_H-M   'P 1'
#
loop_
_entity.id
_entity.type
_entity.pdbx_description
1 polymer ?
#
loop_
_entity_poly.entity_id
_entity_poly.type
_entity_poly.pdbx_seq_one_letter_code
_entity_poly.pdbx_strand_id
1 'polypeptide(L)'
;MSGEAGECFAGSGWFAFEVAEPGRFDALQSQTLRLDLSRGRFSWGKSTNTGESFMKLVTAIIKPFKLDDVRESLSEIGVQGITVTEVKGFGRQKGHTELYRGAEYVVDFLPKVKIDVAIADDQLDRVIEAITKAANTGKIGDGKIFVVNLEQAIRIRTGETGTDAI
;
A
#
# COMPACT_ATOMS: atom_id res chain seq x y z
N MET A 1 -19.19 35.70 -51.67
CA MET A 1 -18.87 34.57 -50.78
C MET A 1 -17.81 35.04 -49.81
N SER A 2 -18.26 35.63 -48.71
CA SER A 2 -17.45 36.14 -47.61
C SER A 2 -18.44 36.43 -46.49
N GLY A 3 -18.72 35.40 -45.69
CA GLY A 3 -19.61 35.51 -44.52
C GLY A 3 -18.82 36.04 -43.35
N GLU A 4 -19.20 37.23 -42.90
CA GLU A 4 -18.68 37.94 -41.73
C GLU A 4 -18.94 37.19 -40.42
N ALA A 5 -18.08 37.49 -39.45
CA ALA A 5 -18.16 37.06 -38.07
C ALA A 5 -19.48 37.51 -37.43
N GLY A 6 -20.21 36.54 -36.86
CA GLY A 6 -21.30 36.78 -35.93
C GLY A 6 -20.85 36.42 -34.53
N GLU A 7 -20.64 37.42 -33.68
CA GLU A 7 -20.60 37.27 -32.24
C GLU A 7 -21.94 36.70 -31.74
N CYS A 8 -21.90 35.57 -31.03
CA CYS A 8 -23.04 35.03 -30.31
C CYS A 8 -22.67 34.84 -28.83
N PHE A 9 -23.03 35.87 -28.06
CA PHE A 9 -23.52 35.88 -26.69
C PHE A 9 -23.03 34.79 -25.71
N ALA A 10 -22.34 35.26 -24.68
CA ALA A 10 -22.20 34.59 -23.39
C ALA A 10 -23.58 34.26 -22.81
N GLY A 11 -23.96 32.99 -22.94
CA GLY A 11 -25.11 32.39 -22.27
C GLY A 11 -24.63 31.27 -21.37
N SER A 12 -24.88 31.41 -20.07
CA SER A 12 -24.74 30.37 -19.06
C SER A 12 -25.63 29.18 -19.43
N GLY A 13 -25.09 28.23 -20.19
CA GLY A 13 -25.77 27.00 -20.61
C GLY A 13 -25.24 25.82 -19.83
N TRP A 14 -26.04 25.33 -18.88
CA TRP A 14 -25.84 24.03 -18.25
C TRP A 14 -26.22 22.95 -19.24
N PHE A 15 -25.26 22.13 -19.68
CA PHE A 15 -25.56 20.89 -20.40
C PHE A 15 -25.48 19.73 -19.41
N ALA A 16 -26.64 19.25 -18.96
CA ALA A 16 -26.78 17.98 -18.27
C ALA A 16 -26.88 16.87 -19.33
N PHE A 17 -25.92 15.95 -19.34
CA PHE A 17 -26.04 14.71 -20.10
C PHE A 17 -26.47 13.61 -19.13
N GLU A 18 -27.73 13.20 -19.24
CA GLU A 18 -28.35 12.20 -18.37
C GLU A 18 -28.10 10.80 -18.96
N VAL A 19 -27.19 10.04 -18.33
CA VAL A 19 -27.05 8.62 -18.60
C VAL A 19 -27.92 7.88 -17.58
N ALA A 20 -29.08 7.41 -18.04
CA ALA A 20 -29.99 6.59 -17.24
C ALA A 20 -29.48 5.14 -17.18
N GLU A 21 -28.93 4.73 -16.05
CA GLU A 21 -28.77 3.31 -15.70
C GLU A 21 -30.01 2.85 -14.91
N PRO A 22 -30.70 1.77 -15.31
CA PRO A 22 -31.86 1.29 -14.59
C PRO A 22 -31.41 0.46 -13.38
N GLY A 23 -31.65 1.00 -12.19
CA GLY A 23 -31.96 0.19 -11.01
C GLY A 23 -30.86 0.03 -9.96
N ARG A 24 -30.62 1.07 -9.13
CA ARG A 24 -30.62 0.90 -7.66
C ARG A 24 -30.81 2.24 -6.95
N PHE A 25 -31.74 2.23 -6.01
CA PHE A 25 -32.32 3.33 -5.26
C PHE A 25 -31.34 3.91 -4.20
N ASP A 26 -31.31 5.24 -4.10
CA ASP A 26 -30.89 6.12 -2.99
C ASP A 26 -29.44 6.16 -2.48
N ALA A 27 -28.65 7.14 -2.96
CA ALA A 27 -28.21 8.29 -2.15
C ALA A 27 -27.46 9.33 -3.01
N LEU A 28 -27.87 10.59 -2.89
CA LEU A 28 -27.46 11.77 -3.67
C LEU A 28 -25.93 12.00 -3.68
N GLN A 29 -25.30 11.83 -4.84
CA GLN A 29 -23.96 12.37 -5.10
C GLN A 29 -24.09 13.70 -5.86
N SER A 30 -23.95 14.82 -5.15
CA SER A 30 -23.77 16.13 -5.78
C SER A 30 -22.30 16.32 -6.15
N GLN A 31 -21.93 15.96 -7.37
CA GLN A 31 -20.63 16.28 -7.95
C GLN A 31 -20.64 17.73 -8.46
N THR A 32 -19.92 18.63 -7.80
CA THR A 32 -19.64 19.97 -8.34
C THR A 32 -18.21 20.00 -8.89
N LEU A 33 -18.08 19.90 -10.21
CA LEU A 33 -16.81 20.10 -10.92
C LEU A 33 -16.51 21.61 -10.99
N ARG A 34 -15.44 22.07 -10.33
CA ARG A 34 -14.81 23.36 -10.63
C ARG A 34 -13.57 23.10 -11.50
N LEU A 35 -13.63 23.50 -12.76
CA LEU A 35 -12.45 23.60 -13.63
C LEU A 35 -11.68 24.88 -13.29
N ASP A 36 -10.46 24.76 -12.78
CA ASP A 36 -9.46 25.83 -12.83
C ASP A 36 -8.59 25.60 -14.07
N LEU A 37 -8.81 26.44 -15.09
CA LEU A 37 -8.15 26.36 -16.40
C LEU A 37 -6.74 26.99 -16.43
N SER A 38 -6.14 27.35 -15.30
CA SER A 38 -4.86 28.09 -15.30
C SER A 38 -3.60 27.25 -15.02
N ARG A 39 -3.70 26.01 -14.54
CA ARG A 39 -2.53 25.16 -14.23
C ARG A 39 -2.84 23.69 -14.48
N GLY A 40 -2.34 23.13 -15.59
CA GLY A 40 -2.49 21.72 -15.99
C GLY A 40 -1.88 20.71 -15.01
N ARG A 41 -2.45 20.58 -13.82
CA ARG A 41 -2.09 19.62 -12.78
C ARG A 41 -3.33 18.81 -12.43
N PHE A 42 -3.37 17.57 -12.90
CA PHE A 42 -4.33 16.58 -12.44
C PHE A 42 -4.00 16.23 -10.98
N SER A 43 -4.81 16.70 -10.03
CA SER A 43 -4.80 16.17 -8.66
C SER A 43 -6.00 15.24 -8.50
N TRP A 44 -5.74 13.95 -8.37
CA TRP A 44 -6.75 12.96 -8.01
C TRP A 44 -7.07 13.14 -6.52
N GLY A 45 -8.23 13.72 -6.22
CA GLY A 45 -8.72 13.83 -4.85
C GLY A 45 -9.09 12.43 -4.36
N LYS A 46 -8.42 11.91 -3.32
CA LYS A 46 -8.87 10.70 -2.64
C LYS A 46 -10.26 10.97 -2.06
N SER A 47 -11.24 10.17 -2.48
CA SER A 47 -12.58 10.13 -1.91
C SER A 47 -12.49 9.82 -0.42
N THR A 48 -12.83 10.79 0.43
CA THR A 48 -13.12 10.55 1.85
C THR A 48 -14.55 10.04 1.95
N ASN A 49 -14.75 8.73 1.95
CA ASN A 49 -15.99 8.13 2.41
C ASN A 49 -15.69 7.23 3.62
N THR A 50 -16.17 7.69 4.78
CA THR A 50 -16.90 6.92 5.80
C THR A 50 -16.26 5.63 6.32
N GLY A 51 -15.65 5.72 7.51
CA GLY A 51 -15.87 4.75 8.60
C GLY A 51 -15.34 3.32 8.46
N GLU A 52 -14.69 2.93 7.37
CA GLU A 52 -13.89 1.69 7.33
C GLU A 52 -12.45 2.02 7.69
N SER A 53 -12.07 1.68 8.92
CA SER A 53 -10.67 1.66 9.32
C SER A 53 -9.99 0.50 8.58
N PHE A 54 -9.49 0.78 7.38
CA PHE A 54 -8.64 -0.17 6.69
C PHE A 54 -7.39 -0.37 7.53
N MET A 55 -7.19 -1.58 8.02
CA MET A 55 -5.94 -2.00 8.64
C MET A 55 -5.17 -2.85 7.65
N LYS A 56 -3.84 -2.82 7.77
CA LYS A 56 -2.94 -3.60 6.94
C LYS A 56 -2.02 -4.41 7.83
N LEU A 57 -1.70 -5.61 7.36
CA LEU A 57 -0.59 -6.39 7.86
C LEU A 57 0.56 -6.25 6.87
N VAL A 58 1.65 -5.65 7.32
CA VAL A 58 2.89 -5.53 6.57
C VAL A 58 3.83 -6.64 7.03
N THR A 59 4.17 -7.53 6.11
CA THR A 59 5.12 -8.63 6.33
C THR A 59 6.40 -8.35 5.58
N ALA A 60 7.49 -8.07 6.28
CA ALA A 60 8.82 -7.85 5.69
C ALA A 60 9.72 -9.05 5.94
N ILE A 61 10.26 -9.65 4.88
CA ILE A 61 11.28 -10.71 4.97
C ILE A 61 12.63 -10.07 4.63
N ILE A 62 13.54 -9.99 5.60
CA ILE A 62 14.82 -9.29 5.50
C ILE A 62 16.01 -10.15 5.93
N LYS A 63 17.22 -9.61 5.78
CA LYS A 63 18.45 -10.21 6.32
C LYS A 63 18.48 -10.09 7.86
N PRO A 64 18.94 -11.12 8.61
CA PRO A 64 18.89 -11.10 10.07
C PRO A 64 19.61 -9.91 10.73
N PHE A 65 20.76 -9.49 10.19
CA PHE A 65 21.53 -8.36 10.75
C PHE A 65 20.86 -6.99 10.57
N LYS A 66 19.77 -6.89 9.79
CA LYS A 66 19.01 -5.66 9.57
C LYS A 66 17.82 -5.51 10.52
N LEU A 67 17.58 -6.49 11.39
CA LEU A 67 16.46 -6.47 12.32
C LEU A 67 16.50 -5.24 13.24
N ASP A 68 17.66 -4.93 13.81
CA ASP A 68 17.79 -3.82 14.76
C ASP A 68 17.56 -2.46 14.07
N ASP A 69 18.17 -2.23 12.91
CA ASP A 69 17.96 -1.03 12.09
C ASP A 69 16.48 -0.82 11.73
N VAL A 70 15.79 -1.90 11.34
CA VAL A 70 14.36 -1.83 10.97
C VAL A 70 13.49 -1.59 12.19
N ARG A 71 13.79 -2.22 13.33
CA ARG A 71 13.08 -2.00 14.59
C ARG A 71 13.17 -0.54 15.04
N GLU A 72 14.37 0.05 14.98
CA GLU A 72 14.59 1.45 15.36
C GLU A 72 13.82 2.39 14.43
N SER A 73 13.94 2.20 13.11
CA SER A 73 13.22 3.03 12.13
C SER A 73 11.69 2.95 12.26
N LEU A 74 11.15 1.78 12.60
CA LEU A 74 9.71 1.62 12.89
C LEU A 74 9.31 2.33 14.19
N SER A 75 10.15 2.29 15.22
CA SER A 75 9.89 2.99 16.49
C SER A 75 9.87 4.52 16.31
N GLU A 76 10.72 5.07 15.45
CA GLU A 76 10.78 6.51 15.17
C GLU A 76 9.49 7.06 14.54
N ILE A 77 8.81 6.23 13.74
CA ILE A 77 7.54 6.59 13.11
C ILE A 77 6.32 6.27 13.99
N GLY A 78 6.53 5.80 15.21
CA GLY A 78 5.49 5.53 16.20
C GLY A 78 4.92 4.11 16.19
N VAL A 79 5.53 3.16 15.48
CA VAL A 79 5.12 1.74 15.51
C VAL A 79 5.80 1.05 16.69
N GLN A 80 5.01 0.62 17.67
CA GLN A 80 5.52 0.01 18.92
C GLN A 80 5.32 -1.51 18.98
N GLY A 81 4.46 -2.06 18.13
CA GLY A 81 4.16 -3.50 18.07
C GLY A 81 4.74 -4.14 16.82
N ILE A 82 5.72 -5.02 16.99
CA ILE A 82 6.25 -5.86 15.90
C ILE A 82 6.28 -7.33 16.34
N THR A 83 6.02 -8.23 15.41
CA THR A 83 6.23 -9.67 15.61
C THR A 83 7.38 -10.13 14.73
N VAL A 84 8.34 -10.85 15.32
CA VAL A 84 9.53 -11.33 14.60
C VAL A 84 9.49 -12.85 14.56
N THR A 85 9.77 -13.43 13.40
CA THR A 85 9.85 -14.87 13.20
C THR A 85 11.08 -15.20 12.35
N GLU A 86 11.90 -16.15 12.82
CA GLU A 86 13.00 -16.68 12.03
C GLU A 86 12.46 -17.60 10.94
N VAL A 87 12.82 -17.33 9.69
CA VAL A 87 12.34 -18.09 8.54
C VAL A 87 13.51 -18.48 7.64
N LYS A 88 13.30 -19.50 6.84
CA LYS A 88 14.25 -19.96 5.84
C LYS A 88 13.71 -19.62 4.46
N GLY A 89 14.46 -18.85 3.69
CA GLY A 89 14.04 -18.34 2.40
C GLY A 89 14.92 -18.87 1.27
N PHE A 90 14.31 -19.17 0.14
CA PHE A 90 15.00 -19.46 -1.11
C PHE A 90 14.64 -18.40 -2.16
N GLY A 91 15.65 -17.85 -2.84
CA GLY A 91 15.47 -16.83 -3.89
C GLY A 91 15.69 -17.42 -5.29
N ARG A 92 15.06 -16.83 -6.32
CA ARG A 92 15.26 -17.23 -7.74
C ARG A 92 16.63 -16.88 -8.33
N GLN A 93 17.59 -16.50 -7.49
CA GLN A 93 18.94 -16.20 -7.92
C GLN A 93 19.66 -17.52 -8.15
N LYS A 94 19.50 -18.03 -9.38
CA LYS A 94 20.06 -19.27 -9.94
C LYS A 94 20.97 -20.03 -8.98
N GLY A 95 20.42 -21.09 -8.38
CA GLY A 95 21.26 -22.17 -7.87
C GLY A 95 22.16 -22.65 -9.00
N HIS A 96 23.46 -22.77 -8.75
CA HIS A 96 24.26 -23.67 -9.55
C HIS A 96 23.70 -25.06 -9.30
N THR A 97 22.96 -25.59 -10.27
CA THR A 97 22.63 -27.01 -10.32
C THR A 97 23.91 -27.74 -10.70
N GLU A 98 24.75 -28.06 -9.73
CA GLU A 98 25.84 -29.02 -9.94
C GLU A 98 25.26 -30.43 -9.85
N LEU A 99 25.20 -31.06 -11.02
CA LEU A 99 24.75 -32.44 -11.19
C LEU A 99 25.83 -33.38 -10.61
N TYR A 100 25.53 -34.14 -9.55
CA TYR A 100 26.44 -35.17 -9.04
C TYR A 100 25.78 -36.55 -9.07
N ARG A 101 26.17 -37.36 -10.08
CA ARG A 101 26.03 -38.83 -10.14
C ARG A 101 24.69 -39.44 -9.64
N GLY A 102 23.55 -38.83 -10.00
CA GLY A 102 22.24 -39.50 -9.91
C GLY A 102 21.46 -39.38 -8.58
N ALA A 103 21.83 -38.47 -7.67
CA ALA A 103 20.94 -38.08 -6.57
C ALA A 103 20.88 -36.54 -6.45
N GLU A 104 19.71 -35.96 -6.70
CA GLU A 104 19.49 -34.51 -6.59
C GLU A 104 19.23 -34.11 -5.14
N TYR A 105 20.14 -33.35 -4.53
CA TYR A 105 19.83 -32.56 -3.33
C TYR A 105 20.60 -31.25 -3.38
N VAL A 106 19.93 -30.16 -3.78
CA VAL A 106 20.35 -28.80 -3.41
C VAL A 106 19.10 -28.01 -3.08
N VAL A 107 18.81 -27.90 -1.78
CA VAL A 107 17.88 -26.89 -1.29
C VAL A 107 18.57 -26.13 -0.17
N ASP A 108 19.52 -25.27 -0.57
CA ASP A 108 20.19 -24.36 0.36
C ASP A 108 19.25 -23.22 0.71
N PHE A 109 18.51 -23.39 1.80
CA PHE A 109 17.74 -22.32 2.38
C PHE A 109 18.66 -21.36 3.15
N LEU A 110 18.55 -20.07 2.86
CA LEU A 110 19.26 -19.04 3.62
C LEU A 110 18.41 -18.57 4.80
N PRO A 111 18.99 -18.37 6.00
CA PRO A 111 18.28 -17.81 7.13
C PRO A 111 17.87 -16.36 6.83
N LYS A 112 16.62 -16.04 7.17
CA LYS A 112 15.97 -14.74 7.00
C LYS A 112 15.14 -14.44 8.24
N VAL A 113 14.81 -13.18 8.42
CA VAL A 113 13.89 -12.74 9.47
C VAL A 113 12.63 -12.22 8.82
N LYS A 114 11.49 -12.71 9.27
CA LYS A 114 10.16 -12.20 8.93
C LYS A 114 9.68 -11.28 10.04
N ILE A 115 9.29 -10.06 9.68
CA ILE A 115 8.74 -9.06 10.58
C ILE A 115 7.30 -8.84 10.14
N ASP A 116 6.35 -9.06 11.04
CA ASP A 116 4.93 -8.80 10.84
C ASP A 116 4.51 -7.59 11.68
N VAL A 117 3.89 -6.61 11.05
CA VAL A 117 3.43 -5.36 11.66
C VAL A 117 2.01 -5.07 11.23
N ALA A 118 1.09 -5.01 12.19
CA ALA A 118 -0.28 -4.53 11.96
C ALA A 118 -0.28 -3.01 12.09
N ILE A 119 -0.89 -2.31 11.13
CA ILE A 119 -0.93 -0.84 11.07
C ILE A 119 -2.28 -0.36 10.54
N ALA A 120 -2.60 0.90 10.80
CA ALA A 120 -3.66 1.60 10.08
C ALA A 120 -3.22 1.93 8.64
N ASP A 121 -4.16 1.98 7.69
CA ASP A 121 -3.88 2.22 6.26
C ASP A 121 -3.21 3.57 5.98
N ASP A 122 -3.46 4.58 6.82
CA ASP A 122 -2.83 5.90 6.71
C ASP A 122 -1.32 5.89 7.01
N GLN A 123 -0.83 4.86 7.70
CA GLN A 123 0.59 4.68 8.01
C GLN A 123 1.33 3.80 6.99
N LEU A 124 0.62 3.18 6.04
CA LEU A 124 1.18 2.18 5.13
C LEU A 124 2.43 2.67 4.38
N ASP A 125 2.32 3.82 3.71
CA ASP A 125 3.40 4.35 2.88
C ASP A 125 4.65 4.66 3.72
N ARG A 126 4.46 5.23 4.91
CA ARG A 126 5.56 5.57 5.83
C ARG A 126 6.28 4.32 6.34
N VAL A 127 5.52 3.27 6.65
CA VAL A 127 6.06 2.01 7.14
C VAL A 127 6.85 1.28 6.05
N ILE A 128 6.32 1.22 4.83
CA ILE A 128 7.04 0.62 3.69
C ILE A 128 8.34 1.38 3.43
N GLU A 129 8.30 2.72 3.45
CA GLU A 129 9.48 3.55 3.21
C GLU A 129 10.55 3.34 4.29
N ALA A 130 10.15 3.34 5.56
CA ALA A 130 11.03 3.09 6.71
C ALA A 130 11.74 1.73 6.61
N ILE A 131 10.97 0.65 6.42
CA ILE A 131 11.51 -0.71 6.28
C ILE A 131 12.44 -0.79 5.08
N THR A 132 12.04 -0.21 3.95
CA THR A 132 12.84 -0.25 2.72
C THR A 132 14.18 0.46 2.91
N LYS A 133 14.18 1.67 3.50
CA LYS A 133 15.41 2.43 3.75
C LYS A 133 16.35 1.71 4.72
N ALA A 134 15.81 1.17 5.81
CA ALA A 134 16.62 0.48 6.82
C ALA A 134 17.19 -0.86 6.32
N ALA A 135 16.40 -1.64 5.57
CA ALA A 135 16.78 -2.97 5.11
C ALA A 135 17.61 -2.98 3.81
N ASN A 136 17.61 -1.89 3.03
CA ASN A 136 18.32 -1.83 1.75
C ASN A 136 19.85 -1.76 1.95
N THR A 137 20.56 -2.69 1.33
CA THR A 137 22.03 -2.72 1.28
C THR A 137 22.57 -2.61 -0.15
N GLY A 138 21.68 -2.51 -1.15
CA GLY A 138 22.00 -2.53 -2.57
C GLY A 138 22.48 -3.90 -3.07
N LYS A 139 22.45 -4.93 -2.21
CA LYS A 139 22.93 -6.27 -2.54
C LYS A 139 21.76 -7.23 -2.74
N ILE A 140 22.04 -8.28 -3.50
CA ILE A 140 21.11 -9.38 -3.68
C ILE A 140 20.64 -9.93 -2.33
N GLY A 141 19.34 -10.25 -2.26
CA GLY A 141 18.73 -10.94 -1.13
C GLY A 141 18.36 -10.05 0.05
N ASP A 142 18.24 -8.74 -0.15
CA ASP A 142 17.80 -7.77 0.86
C ASP A 142 16.41 -8.09 1.40
N GLY A 143 15.50 -8.58 0.55
CA GLY A 143 14.21 -9.04 1.04
C GLY A 143 13.05 -8.82 0.09
N LYS A 144 11.85 -9.00 0.65
CA LYS A 144 10.56 -8.63 0.06
C LYS A 144 9.61 -8.16 1.15
N ILE A 145 8.75 -7.21 0.81
CA ILE A 145 7.66 -6.75 1.68
C ILE A 145 6.35 -7.19 1.03
N PHE A 146 5.46 -7.75 1.84
CA PHE A 146 4.10 -8.11 1.45
C PHE A 146 3.13 -7.26 2.27
N VAL A 147 2.02 -6.88 1.64
CA VAL A 147 0.97 -6.12 2.29
C VAL A 147 -0.32 -6.90 2.12
N VAL A 148 -1.00 -7.15 3.22
CA VAL A 148 -2.27 -7.87 3.25
C VAL A 148 -3.31 -7.00 3.96
N ASN A 149 -4.56 -7.04 3.50
CA ASN A 149 -5.66 -6.37 4.18
C ASN A 149 -5.98 -7.10 5.48
N LEU A 150 -6.08 -6.37 6.59
CA LEU A 150 -6.41 -6.91 7.89
C LEU A 150 -7.84 -6.50 8.24
N GLU A 151 -8.72 -7.49 8.37
CA GLU A 151 -10.16 -7.27 8.59
C GLU A 151 -10.44 -6.88 10.05
N GLN A 152 -9.73 -7.46 11.01
CA GLN A 152 -9.96 -7.24 12.43
C GLN A 152 -8.69 -7.42 13.25
N ALA A 153 -8.47 -6.53 14.21
CA ALA A 153 -7.50 -6.67 15.29
C ALA A 153 -8.23 -6.64 16.63
N ILE A 154 -7.77 -7.41 17.62
CA ILE A 154 -8.35 -7.47 18.96
C ILE A 154 -7.21 -7.46 19.99
N ARG A 155 -7.25 -6.49 20.91
CA ARG A 155 -6.30 -6.44 22.03
C ARG A 155 -6.81 -7.30 23.19
N ILE A 156 -6.14 -8.42 23.46
CA ILE A 156 -6.58 -9.41 24.46
C ILE A 156 -6.77 -8.79 25.86
N ARG A 157 -5.90 -7.84 26.26
CA ARG A 157 -5.94 -7.25 27.61
C ARG A 157 -7.15 -6.36 27.88
N THR A 158 -7.59 -5.60 26.88
CA THR A 158 -8.65 -4.56 27.03
C THR A 158 -9.92 -4.91 26.29
N GLY A 159 -9.87 -5.83 25.32
CA GLY A 159 -10.98 -6.13 24.41
C GLY A 159 -11.20 -5.08 23.33
N GLU A 160 -10.30 -4.08 23.21
CA GLU A 160 -10.37 -3.09 22.13
C GLU A 160 -10.23 -3.77 20.77
N THR A 161 -10.91 -3.21 19.77
CA THR A 161 -10.98 -3.79 18.42
C THR A 161 -10.66 -2.76 17.34
N GLY A 162 -10.25 -3.23 16.17
CA GLY A 162 -9.95 -2.36 15.04
C GLY A 162 -8.67 -1.57 15.26
N THR A 163 -8.65 -0.32 14.83
CA THR A 163 -7.50 0.58 14.96
C THR A 163 -7.08 0.85 16.40
N ASP A 164 -8.03 0.83 17.34
CA ASP A 164 -7.74 1.06 18.76
C ASP A 164 -6.95 -0.10 19.40
N ALA A 165 -6.97 -1.27 18.76
CA ALA A 165 -6.24 -2.44 19.22
C ALA A 165 -4.74 -2.42 18.86
N ILE A 166 -4.38 -1.69 17.80
CA ILE A 166 -3.03 -1.57 17.23
C ILE A 166 -2.25 -0.46 17.94
#